data_AF-A0A970EGC6-F1
#
_entry.id   AF-A0A970EGC6-F1
#
_cell.length_a   1.000
_cell.length_b   1.000
_cell.length_c   1.000
_cell.angle_alpha   90.00
_cell.angle_beta   90.00
_cell.angle_gamma   90.00
#
_symmetry.space_group_name_H-M   'P 1'
#
loop_
_entity.id
_entity.type
_entity.pdbx_description
1 polymer ?
#
loop_
_entity_poly.entity_id
_entity_poly.type
_entity_poly.pdbx_seq_one_letter_code
_entity_poly.pdbx_strand_id
1 'polypeptide(L)'
;MEYHVAKYGSDENPGTWDKPFLTINKAAQVAQAGDVVIVHEGIYREWVKPKNKGLSDKRRITYKAADGERVVIKGSEQVSNWEHVKDNVWKVVIPDSFFGDYNPYKLEIFGDWLVTRERRHLGEVYLNGMSFYEVNSYDELFSPPMREEVFDHGTWETVKVKKGK
;
A
#
# COMPACT_ATOMS: atom_id res chain seq x y z
N MET A 1 -3.22 25.29 13.51
CA MET A 1 -3.40 24.29 14.58
C MET A 1 -2.44 23.14 14.34
N GLU A 2 -1.98 22.48 15.40
CA GLU A 2 -1.20 21.25 15.28
C GLU A 2 -2.07 20.08 15.75
N TYR A 3 -2.23 19.07 14.89
CA TYR A 3 -2.91 17.83 15.20
C TYR A 3 -1.91 16.71 15.34
N HIS A 4 -2.13 15.82 16.31
CA HIS A 4 -1.33 14.65 16.56
C HIS A 4 -2.13 13.37 16.24
N VAL A 5 -1.45 12.43 15.60
CA VAL A 5 -1.99 11.11 15.27
C VAL A 5 -1.04 10.07 15.85
N ALA A 6 -1.54 9.16 16.67
CA ALA A 6 -0.72 8.11 17.30
C ALA A 6 -1.49 6.81 17.51
N LYS A 7 -0.78 5.68 17.57
CA LYS A 7 -1.38 4.35 17.74
C LYS A 7 -2.09 4.09 19.07
N TYR A 8 -1.82 4.91 20.08
CA TYR A 8 -2.53 4.91 21.36
C TYR A 8 -3.69 5.92 21.41
N GLY A 9 -3.96 6.63 20.31
CA GLY A 9 -5.01 7.65 20.21
C GLY A 9 -6.42 7.08 20.00
N SER A 10 -7.36 7.99 19.76
CA SER A 10 -8.75 7.68 19.40
C SER A 10 -9.26 8.74 18.41
N ASP A 11 -10.05 8.35 17.42
CA ASP A 11 -10.66 9.30 16.46
C ASP A 11 -11.79 10.14 17.07
N GLU A 12 -12.15 9.87 18.33
CA GLU A 12 -13.03 10.69 19.16
C GLU A 12 -12.27 11.76 19.95
N ASN A 13 -10.94 11.65 20.07
CA ASN A 13 -10.11 12.64 20.74
C ASN A 13 -10.09 13.97 19.97
N PRO A 14 -9.67 15.09 20.60
CA PRO A 14 -9.52 16.38 19.90
C PRO A 14 -8.31 16.44 18.95
N GLY A 15 -7.42 15.44 18.97
CA GLY A 15 -6.21 15.42 18.14
C GLY A 15 -5.06 16.28 18.69
N THR A 16 -5.02 16.54 20.00
CA THR A 16 -3.92 17.24 20.66
C THR A 16 -2.76 16.27 20.97
N TRP A 17 -1.60 16.79 21.38
CA TRP A 17 -0.45 15.95 21.79
C TRP A 17 -0.82 14.91 22.86
N ASP A 18 -1.55 15.32 23.90
CA ASP A 18 -1.96 14.47 25.01
C ASP A 18 -3.15 13.55 24.69
N LYS A 19 -3.97 13.95 23.70
CA LYS A 19 -5.13 13.18 23.22
C LYS A 19 -5.13 13.15 21.69
N PRO A 20 -4.24 12.35 21.07
CA PRO A 20 -4.10 12.32 19.62
C PRO A 20 -5.24 11.54 18.97
N PHE A 21 -5.47 11.80 17.68
CA PHE A 21 -6.28 10.94 16.82
C PHE A 21 -5.63 9.56 16.65
N LEU A 22 -6.42 8.56 16.28
CA LEU A 22 -5.91 7.21 15.99
C LEU A 22 -5.50 7.05 14.52
N THR A 23 -6.25 7.64 13.60
CA THR A 23 -6.02 7.52 12.15
C THR A 23 -5.54 8.82 11.53
N ILE A 24 -4.74 8.69 10.46
CA ILE A 24 -4.25 9.87 9.72
C ILE A 24 -5.42 10.50 8.96
N ASN A 25 -6.32 9.67 8.43
CA ASN A 25 -7.47 10.15 7.69
C ASN A 25 -8.42 10.97 8.57
N LYS A 26 -8.58 10.66 9.87
CA LYS A 26 -9.34 11.51 10.79
C LYS A 26 -8.78 12.92 10.85
N ALA A 27 -7.46 13.07 11.01
CA ALA A 27 -6.81 14.38 10.96
C ALA A 27 -7.04 15.06 9.59
N ALA A 28 -6.96 14.28 8.51
CA ALA A 28 -7.17 14.76 7.14
C ALA A 28 -8.61 15.25 6.86
N GLN A 29 -9.60 14.79 7.64
CA GLN A 29 -10.99 15.25 7.55
C GLN A 29 -11.24 16.60 8.26
N VAL A 30 -10.39 16.99 9.20
CA VAL A 30 -10.60 18.19 10.04
C VAL A 30 -9.58 19.30 9.79
N ALA A 31 -8.36 18.96 9.34
CA ALA A 31 -7.30 19.92 9.09
C ALA A 31 -7.71 20.98 8.05
N GLN A 32 -7.37 22.23 8.32
CA GLN A 32 -7.65 23.39 7.49
C GLN A 32 -6.35 24.06 7.02
N ALA A 33 -6.47 25.00 6.09
CA ALA A 33 -5.32 25.72 5.55
C ALA A 33 -4.50 26.43 6.64
N GLY A 34 -3.22 26.10 6.74
CA GLY A 34 -2.31 26.57 7.78
C GLY A 34 -2.06 25.55 8.90
N ASP A 35 -2.79 24.43 8.93
CA ASP A 35 -2.61 23.39 9.94
C ASP A 35 -1.46 22.43 9.63
N VAL A 36 -0.95 21.82 10.69
CA VAL A 36 0.07 20.77 10.64
C VAL A 36 -0.49 19.51 11.29
N VAL A 37 -0.33 18.37 10.63
CA VAL A 37 -0.63 17.04 11.16
C VAL A 37 0.70 16.33 11.41
N ILE A 38 0.98 16.03 12.66
CA ILE A 38 2.15 15.30 13.14
C ILE A 38 1.73 13.86 13.40
N VAL A 39 2.33 12.93 12.68
CA VAL A 39 2.05 11.50 12.80
C VAL A 39 3.16 10.82 13.57
N HIS A 40 2.79 10.14 14.64
CA HIS A 40 3.71 9.38 15.49
C HIS A 40 3.92 7.97 14.96
N GLU A 41 5.00 7.33 15.43
CA GLU A 41 5.50 6.03 15.04
C GLU A 41 4.39 4.99 14.90
N GLY A 42 4.44 4.24 13.81
CA GLY A 42 3.52 3.15 13.57
C GLY A 42 3.26 2.86 12.10
N ILE A 43 2.58 1.74 11.88
CA ILE A 43 2.11 1.31 10.55
C ILE A 43 0.63 1.65 10.44
N TYR A 44 0.28 2.57 9.54
CA TYR A 44 -1.09 3.02 9.27
C TYR A 44 -1.58 2.36 7.98
N ARG A 45 -2.47 1.39 8.12
CA ARG A 45 -3.07 0.65 7.00
C ARG A 45 -4.39 1.31 6.62
N GLU A 46 -4.31 2.38 5.86
CA GLU A 46 -5.46 3.21 5.52
C GLU A 46 -5.20 3.99 4.23
N TRP A 47 -6.28 4.44 3.60
CA TRP A 47 -6.22 5.41 2.51
C TRP A 47 -6.53 6.80 3.06
N VAL A 48 -5.49 7.64 3.16
CA VAL A 48 -5.61 9.04 3.58
C VAL A 48 -6.21 9.89 2.46
N LYS A 49 -7.30 10.59 2.75
CA LYS A 49 -8.05 11.41 1.79
C LYS A 49 -8.21 12.84 2.33
N PRO A 50 -7.24 13.76 2.10
CA PRO A 50 -7.36 15.14 2.53
C PRO A 50 -8.66 15.78 2.04
N LYS A 51 -9.48 16.26 2.98
CA LYS A 51 -10.80 16.84 2.68
C LYS A 51 -10.69 18.30 2.23
N ASN A 52 -9.79 19.06 2.86
CA ASN A 52 -9.61 20.48 2.63
C ASN A 52 -8.32 20.76 1.86
N LYS A 53 -8.29 21.89 1.14
CA LYS A 53 -7.11 22.37 0.42
C LYS A 53 -6.35 23.44 1.21
N GLY A 54 -5.04 23.53 0.98
CA GLY A 54 -4.28 24.74 1.32
C GLY A 54 -4.76 25.94 0.50
N LEU A 55 -4.60 27.15 1.04
CA LEU A 55 -5.10 28.38 0.41
C LEU A 55 -4.02 29.25 -0.22
N SER A 56 -2.74 28.95 0.03
CA SER A 56 -1.58 29.59 -0.59
C SER A 56 -0.32 28.81 -0.21
N ASP A 57 0.82 29.18 -0.79
CA ASP A 57 2.12 28.61 -0.42
C ASP A 57 2.45 28.78 1.07
N LYS A 58 2.04 29.91 1.67
CA LYS A 58 2.17 30.19 3.11
C LYS A 58 1.10 29.52 3.98
N ARG A 59 0.01 29.02 3.39
CA ARG A 59 -1.13 28.42 4.10
C ARG A 59 -1.42 27.02 3.56
N ARG A 60 -0.37 26.19 3.54
CA ARG A 60 -0.45 24.75 3.23
C ARG A 60 -1.11 24.01 4.38
N ILE A 61 -1.58 22.79 4.10
CA ILE A 61 -1.84 21.79 5.13
C ILE A 61 -0.66 20.85 5.08
N THR A 62 0.10 20.76 6.18
CA THR A 62 1.35 20.00 6.21
C THR A 62 1.12 18.69 6.96
N TYR A 63 1.46 17.57 6.34
CA TYR A 63 1.47 16.26 7.00
C TYR A 63 2.92 15.82 7.11
N LYS A 64 3.37 15.50 8.32
CA LYS A 64 4.74 15.04 8.56
C LYS A 64 4.79 13.95 9.62
N ALA A 65 5.79 13.09 9.53
CA ALA A 65 6.17 12.25 10.65
C ALA A 65 6.68 13.15 11.81
N ALA A 66 6.47 12.70 13.04
CA ALA A 66 7.14 13.27 14.20
C ALA A 66 8.65 13.09 14.07
N ASP A 67 9.41 14.04 14.63
CA ASP A 67 10.86 14.09 14.44
C ASP A 67 11.52 12.84 15.06
N GLY A 68 12.29 12.11 14.26
CA GLY A 68 12.97 10.88 14.68
C GLY A 68 12.08 9.62 14.71
N GLU A 69 10.78 9.73 14.43
CA GLU A 69 9.83 8.62 14.48
C GLU A 69 9.62 7.97 13.10
N ARG A 70 9.48 6.63 13.08
CA ARG A 70 9.24 5.89 11.84
C ARG A 70 7.75 5.70 11.59
N VAL A 71 7.21 6.48 10.66
CA VAL A 71 5.83 6.36 10.19
C VAL A 71 5.79 5.63 8.85
N VAL A 72 4.91 4.63 8.73
CA VAL A 72 4.68 3.91 7.49
C VAL A 72 3.20 3.90 7.17
N ILE A 73 2.82 4.33 5.97
CA ILE A 73 1.47 4.14 5.43
C ILE A 73 1.50 2.96 4.47
N LYS A 74 0.54 2.03 4.59
CA LYS A 74 0.41 0.87 3.71
C LYS A 74 -1.00 0.77 3.14
N GLY A 75 -1.10 0.41 1.86
CA GLY A 75 -2.34 -0.04 1.23
C GLY A 75 -2.55 -1.56 1.29
N SER A 76 -1.65 -2.30 1.95
CA SER A 76 -1.70 -3.75 2.08
C SER A 76 -2.09 -4.17 3.49
N GLU A 77 -2.59 -5.40 3.60
CA GLU A 77 -2.98 -6.04 4.86
C GLU A 77 -2.10 -7.26 5.17
N GLN A 78 -1.99 -7.59 6.45
CA GLN A 78 -1.32 -8.83 6.85
C GLN A 78 -2.34 -9.96 6.86
N VAL A 79 -2.04 -11.03 6.13
CA VAL A 79 -2.90 -12.21 6.02
C VAL A 79 -2.18 -13.40 6.68
N SER A 80 -2.84 -14.05 7.64
CA SER A 80 -2.24 -15.11 8.47
C SER A 80 -2.93 -16.48 8.34
N ASN A 81 -4.17 -16.52 7.85
CA ASN A 81 -5.00 -17.71 7.74
C ASN A 81 -4.79 -18.45 6.40
N TRP A 82 -3.54 -18.73 6.06
CA TRP A 82 -3.20 -19.49 4.86
C TRP A 82 -3.38 -20.99 5.10
N GLU A 83 -3.98 -21.67 4.12
CA GLU A 83 -4.15 -23.10 4.07
C GLU A 83 -3.13 -23.71 3.11
N HIS A 84 -2.43 -24.75 3.55
CA HIS A 84 -1.50 -25.48 2.69
C HIS A 84 -2.29 -26.25 1.63
N VAL A 85 -1.88 -26.11 0.37
CA VAL A 85 -2.53 -26.82 -0.75
C VAL A 85 -1.72 -28.04 -1.13
N LYS A 86 -0.49 -27.83 -1.63
CA LYS A 86 0.46 -28.86 -2.04
C LYS A 86 1.83 -28.22 -2.29
N ASP A 87 2.91 -28.99 -2.10
CA ASP A 87 4.29 -28.54 -2.31
C ASP A 87 4.56 -27.23 -1.55
N ASN A 88 4.99 -26.17 -2.23
CA ASN A 88 5.20 -24.85 -1.64
C ASN A 88 4.04 -23.86 -1.89
N VAL A 89 2.88 -24.36 -2.31
CA VAL A 89 1.70 -23.54 -2.64
C VAL A 89 0.74 -23.49 -1.45
N TRP A 90 0.38 -22.26 -1.09
CA TRP A 90 -0.58 -21.94 -0.04
C TRP A 90 -1.71 -21.08 -0.61
N LYS A 91 -2.88 -21.18 -0.01
CA LYS A 91 -4.09 -20.47 -0.42
C LYS A 91 -4.72 -19.75 0.75
N VAL A 92 -5.31 -18.59 0.48
CA VAL A 92 -6.25 -17.93 1.38
C VAL A 92 -7.46 -17.49 0.58
N VAL A 93 -8.65 -17.52 1.20
CA VAL A 93 -9.88 -17.00 0.60
C VAL A 93 -10.31 -15.78 1.41
N ILE A 94 -10.43 -14.65 0.73
CA ILE A 94 -10.85 -13.37 1.32
C ILE A 94 -12.16 -12.96 0.63
N PRO A 95 -13.23 -12.64 1.37
CA PRO A 95 -14.49 -12.23 0.78
C PRO A 95 -14.35 -10.91 0.03
N ASP A 96 -15.06 -10.74 -1.09
CA ASP A 96 -15.04 -9.49 -1.89
C ASP A 96 -15.35 -8.24 -1.07
N SER A 97 -16.22 -8.36 -0.05
CA SER A 97 -16.57 -7.27 0.85
C SER A 97 -15.38 -6.67 1.59
N PHE A 98 -14.27 -7.41 1.74
CA PHE A 98 -13.03 -6.91 2.32
C PHE A 98 -12.42 -5.78 1.47
N PHE A 99 -12.56 -5.87 0.15
CA PHE A 99 -11.98 -4.92 -0.80
C PHE A 99 -12.92 -3.76 -1.13
N GLY A 100 -14.19 -3.86 -0.76
CA GLY A 100 -15.23 -2.90 -1.16
C GLY A 100 -15.35 -2.81 -2.69
N ASP A 101 -15.42 -1.58 -3.21
CA ASP A 101 -15.60 -1.33 -4.65
C ASP A 101 -14.29 -1.45 -5.46
N TYR A 102 -13.15 -1.68 -4.80
CA TYR A 102 -11.83 -1.73 -5.44
C TYR A 102 -11.10 -3.02 -5.06
N ASN A 103 -11.39 -4.11 -5.78
CA ASN A 103 -10.70 -5.39 -5.60
C ASN A 103 -9.49 -5.51 -6.56
N PRO A 104 -8.25 -5.36 -6.08
CA PRO A 104 -7.07 -5.39 -6.95
C PRO A 104 -6.83 -6.76 -7.59
N TYR A 105 -7.38 -7.84 -7.04
CA TYR A 105 -7.32 -9.18 -7.63
C TYR A 105 -8.34 -9.43 -8.75
N LYS A 106 -9.25 -8.47 -9.00
CA LYS A 106 -10.20 -8.48 -10.13
C LYS A 106 -9.89 -7.42 -11.19
N LEU A 107 -9.15 -6.37 -10.81
CA LEU A 107 -8.82 -5.27 -11.70
C LEU A 107 -7.58 -5.62 -12.50
N GLU A 108 -7.71 -5.65 -13.82
CA GLU A 108 -6.59 -5.88 -14.74
C GLU A 108 -5.71 -4.62 -14.83
N ILE A 109 -4.42 -4.76 -15.16
CA ILE A 109 -3.60 -3.67 -15.66
C ILE A 109 -4.15 -3.31 -17.06
N PHE A 110 -4.63 -2.09 -17.21
CA PHE A 110 -5.22 -1.61 -18.47
C PHE A 110 -4.91 -0.14 -18.70
N GLY A 111 -4.98 0.29 -19.97
CA GLY A 111 -4.84 1.69 -20.33
C GLY A 111 -4.24 1.89 -21.72
N ASP A 112 -4.28 3.13 -22.19
CA ASP A 112 -3.61 3.53 -23.43
C ASP A 112 -2.10 3.28 -23.32
N TRP A 113 -1.49 2.89 -24.45
CA TRP A 113 -0.07 2.51 -24.55
C TRP A 113 0.37 1.28 -23.75
N LEU A 114 -0.56 0.46 -23.23
CA LEU A 114 -0.22 -0.87 -22.73
C LEU A 114 0.14 -1.79 -23.91
N VAL A 115 1.40 -2.21 -23.97
CA VAL A 115 1.96 -3.00 -25.10
C VAL A 115 2.00 -4.51 -24.86
N THR A 116 1.85 -4.96 -23.62
CA THR A 116 1.85 -6.38 -23.29
C THR A 116 0.53 -7.05 -23.67
N ARG A 117 0.59 -8.32 -24.07
CA ARG A 117 -0.58 -9.17 -24.34
C ARG A 117 -0.96 -10.05 -23.16
N GLU A 118 -0.10 -10.16 -22.16
CA GLU A 118 -0.38 -10.94 -20.96
C GLU A 118 -1.32 -10.14 -20.05
N ARG A 119 -2.38 -10.80 -19.60
CA ARG A 119 -3.28 -10.22 -18.59
C ARG A 119 -2.58 -10.27 -17.24
N ARG A 120 -2.60 -9.14 -16.55
CA ARG A 120 -2.04 -8.96 -15.21
C ARG A 120 -3.04 -8.19 -14.37
N HIS A 121 -2.96 -8.31 -13.07
CA HIS A 121 -3.87 -7.65 -12.14
C HIS A 121 -3.13 -6.64 -11.26
N LEU A 122 -3.88 -5.82 -10.53
CA LEU A 122 -3.33 -4.82 -9.60
C LEU A 122 -3.00 -5.42 -8.23
N GLY A 123 -3.37 -6.67 -7.98
CA GLY A 123 -3.10 -7.41 -6.76
C GLY A 123 -1.63 -7.81 -6.63
N GLU A 124 -1.15 -7.93 -5.40
CA GLU A 124 0.24 -8.30 -5.13
C GLU A 124 0.35 -9.06 -3.81
N VAL A 125 1.27 -10.02 -3.75
CA VAL A 125 1.59 -10.80 -2.55
C VAL A 125 3.01 -10.48 -2.12
N TYR A 126 3.20 -10.28 -0.80
CA TYR A 126 4.51 -9.97 -0.24
C TYR A 126 4.91 -11.00 0.83
N LEU A 127 6.16 -11.47 0.77
CA LEU A 127 6.80 -12.23 1.84
C LEU A 127 7.95 -11.42 2.42
N ASN A 128 7.85 -11.06 3.71
CA ASN A 128 8.88 -10.27 4.40
C ASN A 128 9.29 -8.98 3.68
N GLY A 129 8.36 -8.37 2.93
CA GLY A 129 8.58 -7.15 2.17
C GLY A 129 8.99 -7.35 0.71
N MET A 130 9.28 -8.58 0.28
CA MET A 130 9.55 -8.91 -1.13
C MET A 130 8.25 -9.22 -1.87
N SER A 131 8.00 -8.56 -3.01
CA SER A 131 6.86 -8.83 -3.89
C SER A 131 7.04 -10.13 -4.68
N PHE A 132 5.93 -10.71 -5.13
CA PHE A 132 5.92 -11.94 -5.91
C PHE A 132 5.80 -11.63 -7.40
N TYR A 133 5.85 -12.66 -8.23
CA TYR A 133 5.50 -12.57 -9.65
C TYR A 133 4.13 -13.22 -9.86
N GLU A 134 3.25 -12.52 -10.57
CA GLU A 134 1.99 -13.09 -11.03
C GLU A 134 2.23 -14.16 -12.11
N VAL A 135 1.47 -15.25 -12.06
CA VAL A 135 1.46 -16.32 -13.08
C VAL A 135 0.09 -16.40 -13.75
N ASN A 136 0.03 -16.93 -14.98
CA ASN A 136 -1.19 -16.89 -15.79
C ASN A 136 -2.11 -18.11 -15.59
N SER A 137 -1.66 -19.12 -14.87
CA SER A 137 -2.40 -20.35 -14.64
C SER A 137 -2.13 -20.94 -13.25
N TYR A 138 -3.09 -21.73 -12.76
CA TYR A 138 -2.96 -22.42 -11.49
C TYR A 138 -1.79 -23.42 -11.48
N ASP A 139 -1.54 -24.08 -12.61
CA ASP A 139 -0.49 -25.10 -12.74
C ASP A 139 0.92 -24.48 -12.63
N GLU A 140 1.11 -23.25 -13.11
CA GLU A 140 2.39 -22.52 -12.99
C GLU A 140 2.80 -22.25 -11.53
N LEU A 141 1.87 -22.28 -10.57
CA LEU A 141 2.18 -22.11 -9.14
C LEU A 141 3.09 -23.23 -8.60
N PHE A 142 2.98 -24.44 -9.16
CA PHE A 142 3.69 -25.62 -8.65
C PHE A 142 5.08 -25.81 -9.25
N SER A 143 5.40 -25.09 -10.32
CA SER A 143 6.70 -25.22 -11.01
C SER A 143 7.14 -23.88 -11.62
N PRO A 144 7.33 -22.83 -10.79
CA PRO A 144 7.75 -21.53 -11.29
C PRO A 144 9.19 -21.61 -11.83
N PRO A 145 9.46 -21.18 -13.06
CA PRO A 145 10.82 -21.17 -13.59
C PRO A 145 11.66 -20.11 -12.87
N MET A 146 12.88 -20.47 -12.46
CA MET A 146 13.85 -19.49 -11.99
C MET A 146 14.28 -18.60 -13.17
N ARG A 147 14.04 -17.29 -13.07
CA ARG A 147 14.44 -16.31 -14.10
C ARG A 147 15.70 -15.57 -13.64
N GLU A 148 16.82 -15.85 -14.31
CA GLU A 148 18.09 -15.14 -14.08
C GLU A 148 18.31 -13.98 -15.05
N GLU A 149 17.60 -14.00 -16.18
CA GLU A 149 17.68 -13.02 -17.26
C GLU A 149 16.28 -12.58 -17.69
N VAL A 150 16.19 -11.35 -18.20
CA VAL A 150 14.97 -10.77 -18.75
C VAL A 150 15.30 -9.96 -20.00
N PHE A 151 14.43 -10.02 -21.00
CA PHE A 151 14.54 -9.20 -22.19
C PHE A 151 14.05 -7.77 -21.89
N ASP A 152 14.92 -6.79 -22.05
CA ASP A 152 14.54 -5.39 -21.95
C ASP A 152 13.95 -4.90 -23.28
N HIS A 153 12.64 -4.65 -23.28
CA HIS A 153 11.92 -4.17 -24.47
C HIS A 153 12.32 -2.74 -24.89
N GLY A 154 12.97 -1.96 -24.02
CA GLY A 154 13.44 -0.61 -24.34
C GLY A 154 14.74 -0.59 -25.14
N THR A 155 15.73 -1.39 -24.73
CA THR A 155 17.05 -1.50 -25.38
C THR A 155 17.16 -2.65 -26.38
N TRP A 156 16.21 -3.58 -26.36
CA TRP A 156 16.23 -4.84 -27.13
C TRP A 156 17.38 -5.78 -26.74
N GLU A 157 17.84 -5.70 -25.49
CA GLU A 157 18.92 -6.52 -24.95
C GLU A 157 18.41 -7.46 -23.86
N THR A 158 19.07 -8.62 -23.71
CA THR A 158 18.84 -9.50 -22.56
C THR A 158 19.76 -9.07 -21.41
N VAL A 159 19.17 -8.80 -20.25
CA VAL A 159 19.88 -8.32 -19.05
C VAL A 159 19.63 -9.24 -17.85
N LYS A 160 20.54 -9.23 -16.88
CA LYS A 160 20.37 -10.02 -15.63
C LYS A 160 19.24 -9.46 -14.77
N VAL A 161 18.41 -10.34 -14.24
CA VAL A 161 17.39 -9.99 -13.26
C VAL A 161 18.07 -9.54 -11.97
N LYS A 162 17.80 -8.30 -11.56
CA LYS A 162 18.24 -7.80 -10.26
C LYS A 162 17.38 -8.44 -9.17
N LYS A 163 17.98 -9.30 -8.34
CA LYS A 163 17.30 -9.85 -7.16
C LYS A 163 16.99 -8.71 -6.19
N GLY A 164 15.78 -8.71 -5.61
CA GLY A 164 15.37 -7.74 -4.59
C GLY A 164 16.36 -7.72 -3.42
N LYS A 165 16.62 -6.54 -2.85
CA LYS A 165 17.42 -6.39 -1.64
C LYS A 165 16.64 -6.84 -0.41
#